data_AF-A0A1V2IAY8-F1
#
_entry.id   AF-A0A1V2IAY8-F1
#
_cell.length_a   1.000
_cell.length_b   1.000
_cell.length_c   1.000
_cell.angle_alpha   90.00
_cell.angle_beta   90.00
_cell.angle_gamma   90.00
#
_symmetry.space_group_name_H-M   'P 1'
#
loop_
_entity.id
_entity.type
_entity.pdbx_description
1 polymer ?
#
loop_
_entity_poly.entity_id
_entity_poly.type
_entity_poly.pdbx_seq_one_letter_code
_entity_poly.pdbx_strand_id
1 'polypeptide(L)'
;MRTRRHRLIHVGSVPGGQPALWRRLTAELVGAVLLAALVVGSGIAARQLSPTDLGLQLAENAAATAAGLFAIILMIGPVSGAHLNPAVTILRTITHDIGRRGAAGYIAA
;
A
#
# COMPACT_ATOMS: atom_id res chain seq x y z
N MET A 1 -37.26 0.24 -20.10
CA MET A 1 -36.75 1.63 -20.06
C MET A 1 -35.65 1.69 -18.99
N ARG A 2 -34.36 1.57 -19.36
CA ARG A 2 -33.22 1.47 -18.43
C ARG A 2 -32.29 2.65 -18.73
N THR A 3 -32.35 3.69 -17.89
CA THR A 3 -31.74 5.00 -18.14
C THR A 3 -30.25 5.03 -17.77
N ARG A 4 -29.46 5.25 -18.82
CA ARG A 4 -28.13 5.86 -18.93
C ARG A 4 -27.39 6.22 -17.62
N ARG A 5 -26.23 5.58 -17.44
CA ARG A 5 -25.16 5.97 -16.51
C ARG A 5 -24.62 7.36 -16.86
N HIS A 6 -24.64 8.26 -15.89
CA HIS A 6 -23.88 9.51 -15.93
C HIS A 6 -22.38 9.22 -15.97
N ARG A 7 -21.77 9.55 -17.11
CA ARG A 7 -20.34 9.51 -17.39
C ARG A 7 -19.81 10.93 -17.31
N LEU A 8 -19.26 11.31 -16.15
CA LEU A 8 -18.42 12.49 -15.90
C LEU A 8 -17.54 12.00 -14.74
N ILE A 9 -16.24 11.76 -14.88
CA ILE A 9 -15.18 12.75 -15.08
C ILE A 9 -14.05 12.09 -15.89
N HIS A 10 -13.74 12.64 -17.07
CA HIS A 10 -12.60 12.23 -17.88
C HIS A 10 -11.39 13.03 -17.40
N VAL A 11 -10.74 12.57 -16.33
CA VAL A 11 -9.37 13.03 -15.99
C VAL A 11 -8.42 12.28 -16.91
N GLY A 12 -7.47 13.00 -17.52
CA GLY A 12 -6.66 12.57 -18.65
C GLY A 12 -6.09 11.16 -18.51
N SER A 13 -6.56 10.25 -19.38
CA SER A 13 -6.01 8.91 -19.52
C SER A 13 -4.73 8.98 -20.35
N VAL A 14 -3.57 9.01 -19.68
CA VAL A 14 -2.29 8.68 -20.33
C VAL A 14 -2.42 7.29 -20.95
N PRO A 15 -2.21 7.11 -22.27
CA PRO A 15 -2.30 5.81 -22.92
C PRO A 15 -1.03 5.00 -22.61
N GLY A 16 -0.93 4.53 -21.37
CA GLY A 16 -0.08 3.42 -20.98
C GLY A 16 -1.00 2.29 -20.59
N GLY A 17 -0.98 1.17 -21.32
CA GLY A 17 -1.69 -0.04 -20.88
C GLY A 17 -1.32 -0.33 -19.42
N GLN A 18 -2.31 -0.68 -18.59
CA GLN A 18 -2.06 -0.95 -17.17
C GLN A 18 -0.86 -1.91 -17.04
N PRO A 19 0.09 -1.65 -16.12
CA PRO A 19 1.25 -2.52 -15.93
C PRO A 19 0.80 -3.98 -15.80
N ALA A 20 1.54 -4.89 -16.42
CA ALA A 20 1.25 -6.31 -16.38
C ALA A 20 1.05 -6.78 -14.92
N LEU A 21 0.09 -7.70 -14.71
CA LEU A 21 -0.33 -8.12 -13.36
C LEU A 21 0.85 -8.55 -12.49
N TRP A 22 1.80 -9.31 -13.04
CA TRP A 22 3.01 -9.73 -12.31
C TRP A 22 3.82 -8.54 -11.78
N ARG A 23 3.94 -7.46 -12.56
CA ARG A 23 4.68 -6.24 -12.19
C ARG A 23 4.04 -5.50 -11.02
N ARG A 24 2.71 -5.56 -10.94
CA ARG A 24 1.92 -4.98 -9.84
C ARG A 24 2.06 -5.82 -8.58
N LEU A 25 1.99 -7.15 -8.70
CA LEU A 25 2.15 -8.08 -7.57
C LEU A 25 3.58 -8.02 -6.99
N THR A 26 4.61 -7.96 -7.83
CA THR A 26 5.99 -7.80 -7.36
C THR A 26 6.18 -6.47 -6.64
N ALA A 27 5.59 -5.37 -7.13
CA ALA A 27 5.65 -4.08 -6.45
C ALA A 27 4.98 -4.09 -5.07
N GLU A 28 3.86 -4.80 -4.91
CA GLU A 28 3.21 -4.99 -3.61
C GLU A 28 4.05 -5.84 -2.65
N LEU A 29 4.57 -6.99 -3.12
CA LEU A 29 5.40 -7.87 -2.29
C LEU A 29 6.65 -7.14 -1.80
N VAL A 30 7.34 -6.43 -2.70
CA VAL A 30 8.52 -5.64 -2.36
C VAL A 30 8.15 -4.53 -1.38
N GLY A 31 7.05 -3.81 -1.62
CA GLY A 31 6.58 -2.79 -0.69
C GLY A 31 6.25 -3.33 0.71
N ALA A 32 5.62 -4.50 0.80
CA ALA A 32 5.27 -5.13 2.06
C ALA A 32 6.51 -5.60 2.83
N VAL A 33 7.49 -6.21 2.16
CA VAL A 33 8.76 -6.62 2.78
C VAL A 33 9.54 -5.41 3.26
N LEU A 34 9.62 -4.34 2.46
CA LEU A 34 10.28 -3.09 2.86
C LEU A 34 9.60 -2.45 4.07
N LEU A 35 8.27 -2.44 4.10
CA LEU A 35 7.52 -1.93 5.23
C LEU A 35 7.79 -2.75 6.49
N ALA A 36 7.76 -4.08 6.41
CA ALA A 36 8.06 -4.96 7.53
C ALA A 36 9.48 -4.76 8.06
N ALA A 37 10.48 -4.69 7.16
CA ALA A 37 11.86 -4.42 7.53
C ALA A 37 12.01 -3.04 8.22
N LEU A 38 11.32 -2.03 7.70
CA LEU A 38 11.34 -0.68 8.25
C LEU A 38 10.74 -0.63 9.67
N VAL A 39 9.55 -1.20 9.88
CA VAL A 39 8.89 -1.21 11.20
C VAL A 39 9.70 -1.97 12.25
N VAL A 40 10.25 -3.14 11.89
CA VAL A 40 11.08 -3.93 12.81
C VAL A 40 12.39 -3.21 13.10
N GLY A 41 13.04 -2.66 12.07
CA GLY A 41 14.29 -1.93 12.20
C GLY A 41 14.14 -0.66 13.04
N SER A 42 13.09 0.13 12.82
CA SER A 42 12.83 1.35 13.61
C SER A 42 12.51 1.02 15.06
N GLY A 43 11.81 -0.09 15.33
CA GLY A 43 11.53 -0.52 16.71
C GLY A 43 12.80 -0.90 17.47
N ILE A 44 13.75 -1.57 16.81
CA ILE A 44 15.05 -1.91 17.39
C ILE A 44 15.88 -0.63 17.60
N ALA A 45 15.89 0.28 16.62
CA ALA A 45 16.63 1.54 16.71
C ALA A 45 16.10 2.44 17.84
N ALA A 46 14.77 2.55 17.98
CA ALA A 46 14.15 3.35 19.05
C ALA A 46 14.55 2.84 20.45
N ARG A 47 14.58 1.51 20.65
CA ARG A 47 15.08 0.91 21.90
C ARG A 47 16.55 1.21 22.18
N GLN A 48 17.37 1.35 21.15
CA GLN A 48 18.79 1.68 21.30
C GLN A 48 19.02 3.17 21.56
N LEU A 49 18.20 4.04 20.97
CA LEU A 49 18.28 5.50 21.14
C LEU A 49 17.76 5.95 22.50
N SER A 50 16.67 5.33 22.96
CA SER A 50 15.93 5.76 24.15
C SER A 50 15.79 4.63 25.18
N PRO A 51 16.87 3.96 25.62
CA PRO A 51 16.82 2.68 26.35
C PRO A 51 16.06 2.73 27.69
N THR A 52 15.99 3.90 28.32
CA THR A 52 15.34 4.11 29.62
C THR A 52 13.98 4.82 29.53
N ASP A 53 13.55 5.24 28.33
CA ASP A 53 12.31 5.99 28.14
C ASP A 53 11.38 5.26 27.16
N LEU A 54 10.41 4.53 27.72
CA LEU A 54 9.43 3.77 26.94
C LEU A 54 8.52 4.67 26.09
N GLY A 55 8.17 5.86 26.59
CA GLY A 55 7.30 6.79 25.88
C GLY A 55 7.99 7.30 24.61
N LEU A 56 9.26 7.67 24.73
CA LEU A 56 10.07 8.13 23.61
C LEU A 56 10.34 7.01 22.60
N GLN A 57 10.63 5.77 23.05
CA GLN A 57 10.78 4.61 22.16
C GLN A 57 9.54 4.39 21.27
N LEU A 58 8.34 4.48 21.87
CA LEU A 58 7.10 4.30 21.14
C LEU A 58 6.85 5.45 20.15
N ALA A 59 7.12 6.69 20.57
CA ALA A 59 6.99 7.87 19.72
C ALA A 59 7.94 7.80 18.50
N GLU A 60 9.21 7.48 18.73
CA GLU A 60 10.22 7.31 17.67
C GLU A 60 9.83 6.23 16.68
N ASN A 61 9.44 5.05 17.17
CA ASN A 61 9.04 3.93 16.31
C ASN A 61 7.77 4.26 15.50
N ALA A 62 6.78 4.90 16.12
CA ALA A 62 5.55 5.31 15.45
C ALA A 62 5.82 6.37 14.37
N ALA A 63 6.63 7.39 14.68
CA ALA A 63 7.02 8.43 13.72
C ALA A 63 7.80 7.85 12.54
N ALA A 64 8.78 6.97 12.80
CA ALA A 64 9.55 6.30 11.76
C ALA A 64 8.67 5.42 10.87
N THR A 65 7.75 4.67 11.47
CA THR A 65 6.79 3.83 10.72
C THR A 65 5.87 4.68 9.84
N ALA A 66 5.33 5.79 10.36
CA ALA A 66 4.46 6.69 9.60
C ALA A 66 5.21 7.33 8.41
N ALA A 67 6.42 7.83 8.63
CA ALA A 67 7.25 8.43 7.58
C ALA A 67 7.67 7.39 6.53
N GLY A 68 8.09 6.20 6.95
CA GLY A 68 8.48 5.11 6.05
C GLY A 68 7.32 4.59 5.21
N LEU A 69 6.15 4.39 5.83
CA LEU A 69 4.95 4.00 5.11
C LEU A 69 4.56 5.05 4.05
N PHE A 70 4.59 6.32 4.41
CA PHE A 70 4.33 7.42 3.46
C PHE A 70 5.29 7.36 2.26
N ALA A 71 6.59 7.22 2.51
CA ALA A 71 7.60 7.11 1.45
C ALA A 71 7.37 5.89 0.55
N ILE A 72 7.07 4.73 1.13
CA ILE A 72 6.80 3.50 0.37
C ILE A 72 5.54 3.67 -0.48
N ILE A 73 4.46 4.25 0.05
CA ILE A 73 3.23 4.53 -0.71
C ILE A 73 3.54 5.40 -1.93
N LEU A 74 4.32 6.47 -1.76
CA LEU A 74 4.71 7.33 -2.89
C LEU A 74 5.57 6.58 -3.92
N MET A 75 6.43 5.67 -3.46
CA MET A 75 7.31 4.88 -4.32
C MET A 75 6.54 3.89 -5.20
N ILE A 76 5.60 3.13 -4.63
CA ILE A 76 4.92 2.03 -5.36
C ILE A 76 3.49 2.38 -5.81
N GLY A 77 2.91 3.47 -5.31
CA GLY A 77 1.56 3.94 -5.64
C GLY A 77 1.27 4.03 -7.14
N PRO A 78 2.15 4.64 -7.96
CA PRO A 78 1.96 4.73 -9.41
C PRO A 78 1.99 3.37 -10.14
N VAL A 79 2.54 2.32 -9.53
CA VAL A 79 2.72 1.01 -10.15
C VAL A 79 1.61 0.04 -9.75
N SER A 80 1.33 -0.09 -8.44
CA SER A 80 0.41 -1.09 -7.91
C SER A 80 -0.84 -0.52 -7.26
N GLY A 81 -0.89 0.79 -7.01
CA GLY A 81 -1.90 1.42 -6.16
C GLY A 81 -1.61 1.31 -4.65
N ALA A 82 -0.43 0.80 -4.27
CA ALA A 82 0.09 0.72 -2.89
C ALA A 82 -0.91 0.12 -1.88
N HIS A 83 -1.38 -1.10 -2.11
CA HIS A 83 -2.31 -1.75 -1.19
C HIS A 83 -1.62 -2.17 0.11
N LEU A 84 -0.39 -2.69 0.01
CA LEU A 84 0.52 -3.05 1.10
C LEU A 84 -0.10 -3.95 2.18
N ASN A 85 -1.28 -4.54 1.92
CA ASN A 85 -2.09 -5.20 2.92
C ASN A 85 -3.22 -6.03 2.27
N PRO A 86 -3.29 -7.36 2.52
CA PRO A 86 -4.37 -8.23 2.02
C PRO A 86 -5.77 -7.78 2.47
N ALA A 87 -5.91 -7.21 3.68
CA ALA A 87 -7.19 -6.73 4.19
C ALA A 87 -7.70 -5.49 3.43
N VAL A 88 -6.78 -4.61 3.00
CA VAL A 88 -7.11 -3.44 2.16
C VAL A 88 -7.48 -3.86 0.75
N THR A 89 -6.81 -4.89 0.21
CA THR A 89 -7.20 -5.54 -1.04
C THR A 89 -8.63 -6.08 -0.95
N ILE A 90 -8.97 -6.82 0.11
CA ILE A 90 -10.31 -7.36 0.33
C ILE A 90 -11.35 -6.23 0.42
N LEU A 91 -11.06 -5.15 1.16
CA LEU A 91 -11.99 -4.04 1.30
C LEU A 91 -12.28 -3.34 -0.05
N ARG A 92 -11.27 -3.13 -0.92
CA ARG A 92 -11.47 -2.59 -2.29
C ARG A 92 -12.27 -3.51 -3.21
N THR A 93 -12.25 -4.83 -2.94
CA THR A 93 -13.04 -5.80 -3.71
C THR A 93 -14.51 -5.83 -3.28
N ILE A 94 -14.78 -5.48 -2.02
CA ILE A 94 -16.14 -5.31 -1.48
C ILE A 94 -16.75 -3.98 -1.94
N THR A 95 -15.95 -2.91 -2.03
CA THR A 95 -16.40 -1.59 -2.54
C THR A 95 -16.47 -1.49 -4.08
N HIS A 96 -16.35 -2.61 -4.80
CA HIS A 96 -16.52 -2.74 -6.26
C HIS A 96 -15.53 -1.95 -7.15
N ASP A 97 -14.35 -1.59 -6.61
CA ASP A 97 -13.33 -0.84 -7.35
C ASP A 97 -12.38 -1.76 -8.18
N ILE A 98 -12.43 -3.08 -7.94
CA ILE A 98 -11.57 -4.07 -8.62
C ILE A 98 -12.38 -5.33 -8.99
N GLY A 99 -12.19 -5.84 -10.21
CA GLY A 99 -12.80 -7.10 -10.64
C GLY A 99 -12.24 -8.31 -9.88
N ARG A 100 -13.13 -9.28 -9.54
CA ARG A 100 -12.84 -10.49 -8.72
C ARG A 100 -11.58 -11.30 -9.07
N ARG A 101 -11.07 -11.21 -10.30
CA ARG A 101 -9.84 -11.89 -10.74
C ARG A 101 -8.55 -11.15 -10.35
N GLY A 102 -8.60 -9.82 -10.24
CA GLY A 102 -7.49 -9.01 -9.70
C GLY A 102 -7.39 -9.11 -8.18
N ALA A 103 -8.53 -9.25 -7.51
CA ALA A 103 -8.66 -9.48 -6.07
C ALA A 103 -7.80 -10.65 -5.57
N ALA A 104 -7.94 -11.82 -6.22
CA ALA A 104 -7.28 -13.04 -5.81
C ALA A 104 -5.75 -12.95 -5.92
N GLY A 105 -5.24 -12.25 -6.94
CA GLY A 105 -3.79 -12.04 -7.10
C GLY A 105 -3.20 -11.18 -5.98
N TYR A 106 -3.87 -10.08 -5.62
CA TYR A 106 -3.42 -9.17 -4.56
C TYR A 106 -3.62 -9.68 -3.13
N ILE A 107 -4.43 -10.73 -2.93
CA ILE A 107 -4.58 -11.39 -1.63
C ILE A 107 -3.47 -12.43 -1.42
N ALA A 108 -2.97 -13.02 -2.51
CA ALA A 108 -1.96 -14.08 -2.47
C ALA A 108 -0.51 -13.56 -2.51
N ALA A 109 -0.30 -12.29 -2.90
CA ALA A 109 0.98 -11.60 -2.83
C ALA A 109 1.12 -10.89 -1.47
#